data_AF-A0A7X7J640-F1
#
_entry.id   AF-A0A7X7J640-F1
#
_cell.length_a   1.000
_cell.length_b   1.000
_cell.length_c   1.000
_cell.angle_alpha   90.00
_cell.angle_beta   90.00
_cell.angle_gamma   90.00
#
_symmetry.space_group_name_H-M   'P 1'
#
loop_
_entity.id
_entity.type
_entity.pdbx_description
1 polymer ?
#
loop_
_entity_poly.entity_id
_entity_poly.type
_entity_poly.pdbx_seq_one_letter_code
_entity_poly.pdbx_strand_id
1 'polypeptide(L)'
;MVNSILQRYLQFIKRRLPPETEGPVIGLDLTESSCRAVELSLVKDRYELVRCFCSTMAGQDEKSVLKELVSGWQPDMTERDVLVALSGRGTLVRYLDMPRMPAKELRRAMAIEADKYLPFPKDTIHMDTVILDPHGTGRRMTVLVAAAKKEIVEARQKFFREGAVSLAGMTMGPVALANAFLVFSPDPEGRGPGAQAIVHVGEVISTLLIMMREGPRFSRDIFMGSQDVVRAFGNIQGVSLAEAWGVMDRPRQDEGGGDLAQAAKPMISNLIGEVRLSLDYFATEKNVMIERVVLTGPGSMLPGIVGAFEDRLGLPALSWDPFEQIQISDPTVRETVRQRGPAFVLALGLAVGGYDQG
;
A
#
# COMPACT_ATOMS: atom_id res chain seq x y z
N MET A 1 21.99 -10.31 -3.71
CA MET A 1 21.66 -9.60 -4.95
C MET A 1 20.18 -9.83 -5.21
N VAL A 2 19.31 -8.85 -4.96
CA VAL A 2 17.84 -9.01 -5.07
C VAL A 2 17.45 -8.81 -6.53
N ASN A 3 17.35 -9.90 -7.29
CA ASN A 3 16.99 -9.90 -8.72
C ASN A 3 15.48 -10.08 -8.97
N SER A 4 14.65 -10.06 -7.93
CA SER A 4 13.21 -10.28 -8.02
C SER A 4 12.43 -9.27 -7.18
N ILE A 5 11.37 -8.70 -7.77
CA ILE A 5 10.42 -7.74 -7.14
C ILE A 5 9.36 -8.47 -6.29
N LEU A 6 9.30 -9.79 -6.30
CA LEU A 6 8.10 -10.51 -5.84
C LEU A 6 8.39 -11.87 -5.21
N GLN A 7 9.54 -12.50 -5.48
CA GLN A 7 9.92 -13.79 -4.89
C GLN A 7 9.98 -13.75 -3.36
N ARG A 8 10.17 -12.58 -2.75
CA ARG A 8 10.24 -12.40 -1.30
C ARG A 8 8.91 -12.00 -0.64
N TYR A 9 7.79 -11.89 -1.38
CA TYR A 9 6.61 -11.16 -0.90
C TYR A 9 5.25 -11.88 -1.05
N LEU A 10 5.22 -13.12 -1.58
CA LEU A 10 4.02 -13.65 -2.24
C LEU A 10 3.56 -15.07 -1.89
N GLN A 11 4.05 -15.67 -0.82
CA GLN A 11 3.30 -16.76 -0.19
C GLN A 11 1.99 -16.26 0.46
N PHE A 12 1.79 -14.97 0.74
CA PHE A 12 0.65 -14.51 1.52
C PHE A 12 -0.67 -14.57 0.75
N ILE A 13 -0.61 -14.49 -0.59
CA ILE A 13 -1.80 -14.73 -1.43
C ILE A 13 -2.20 -16.22 -1.41
N LYS A 14 -1.34 -17.10 -0.88
CA LYS A 14 -1.65 -18.49 -0.54
C LYS A 14 -1.94 -18.60 0.95
N ARG A 15 -3.18 -18.39 1.37
CA ARG A 15 -3.56 -18.63 2.77
C ARG A 15 -3.16 -20.04 3.24
N ARG A 16 -2.46 -20.05 4.38
CA ARG A 16 -2.13 -21.13 5.32
C ARG A 16 -0.74 -21.77 5.19
N LEU A 17 0.10 -21.30 6.12
CA LEU A 17 1.30 -21.88 6.77
C LEU A 17 2.62 -21.20 6.36
N PRO A 18 3.36 -20.58 7.32
CA PRO A 18 4.61 -19.87 7.06
C PRO A 18 5.82 -20.82 7.02
N PRO A 19 6.96 -20.38 6.46
CA PRO A 19 8.26 -20.81 6.97
C PRO A 19 8.97 -19.69 7.76
N GLU A 20 9.89 -20.13 8.60
CA GLU A 20 10.54 -19.39 9.67
C GLU A 20 11.46 -18.27 9.14
N THR A 21 11.03 -17.01 9.25
CA THR A 21 11.97 -15.93 9.56
C THR A 21 12.17 -15.92 11.08
N GLU A 22 13.38 -16.21 11.54
CA GLU A 22 13.71 -16.19 12.99
C GLU A 22 13.72 -14.77 13.60
N GLY A 23 13.39 -13.72 12.83
CA GLY A 23 13.51 -12.33 13.28
C GLY A 23 12.43 -11.36 12.76
N PRO A 24 12.22 -10.24 13.48
CA PRO A 24 11.26 -9.22 13.11
C PRO A 24 11.61 -8.54 11.79
N VAL A 25 10.57 -8.25 11.01
CA VAL A 25 10.66 -7.64 9.69
C VAL A 25 10.18 -6.20 9.77
N ILE A 26 10.92 -5.29 9.13
CA ILE A 26 10.52 -3.88 9.02
C ILE A 26 9.89 -3.63 7.65
N GLY A 27 8.65 -3.18 7.67
CA GLY A 27 8.01 -2.60 6.50
C GLY A 27 8.24 -1.10 6.47
N LEU A 28 8.82 -0.59 5.39
CA LEU A 28 9.16 0.81 5.20
C LEU A 28 8.46 1.38 3.96
N ASP A 29 7.46 2.21 4.20
CA ASP A 29 6.79 3.04 3.21
C ASP A 29 7.50 4.39 3.12
N LEU A 30 8.29 4.56 2.05
CA LEU A 30 9.07 5.77 1.79
C LEU A 30 8.54 6.44 0.52
N THR A 31 7.95 7.61 0.71
CA THR A 31 7.40 8.45 -0.37
C THR A 31 8.16 9.77 -0.46
N GLU A 32 7.89 10.55 -1.51
CA GLU A 32 8.44 11.91 -1.66
C GLU A 32 7.95 12.88 -0.55
N SER A 33 6.88 12.53 0.17
CA SER A 33 6.27 13.39 1.20
C SER A 33 6.45 12.89 2.62
N SER A 34 6.80 11.62 2.81
CA SER A 34 6.85 11.00 4.14
C SER A 34 7.65 9.71 4.17
N CYS A 35 8.08 9.34 5.38
CA CYS A 35 8.72 8.09 5.71
C CYS A 35 7.94 7.44 6.86
N ARG A 36 7.47 6.21 6.65
CA ARG A 36 6.75 5.43 7.65
C ARG A 36 7.34 4.04 7.76
N ALA A 37 7.74 3.66 8.96
CA ALA A 37 8.26 2.33 9.24
C ALA A 37 7.42 1.64 10.31
N VAL A 38 7.26 0.33 10.17
CA VAL A 38 6.59 -0.54 11.14
C VAL A 38 7.42 -1.82 11.33
N GLU A 39 7.64 -2.19 12.59
CA GLU A 39 8.16 -3.50 12.99
C GLU A 39 7.02 -4.32 13.56
N LEU A 40 6.73 -5.45 12.92
CA LEU A 40 5.81 -6.45 13.47
C LEU A 40 6.61 -7.59 14.09
N SER A 41 6.06 -8.19 15.14
CA SER A 41 6.42 -9.53 15.63
C SER A 41 5.23 -10.48 15.44
N LEU A 42 5.51 -11.77 15.21
CA LEU A 42 4.50 -12.81 15.17
C LEU A 42 4.62 -13.69 16.42
N VAL A 43 3.65 -13.59 17.33
CA VAL A 43 3.63 -14.34 18.59
C VAL A 43 2.35 -15.16 18.65
N LYS A 44 2.46 -16.51 18.65
CA LYS A 44 1.32 -17.44 18.72
C LYS A 44 0.21 -17.09 17.71
N ASP A 45 0.58 -16.94 16.44
CA ASP A 45 -0.31 -16.58 15.32
C ASP A 45 -1.00 -15.21 15.41
N ARG A 46 -0.51 -14.31 16.28
CA ARG A 46 -0.98 -12.93 16.36
C ARG A 46 0.15 -11.96 16.07
N TYR A 47 -0.16 -10.96 15.26
CA TYR A 47 0.76 -9.85 15.02
C TYR A 47 0.70 -8.86 16.17
N GLU A 48 1.87 -8.49 16.66
CA GLU A 48 2.06 -7.39 17.61
C GLU A 48 2.89 -6.30 16.94
N LEU A 49 2.44 -5.05 17.08
CA LEU A 49 3.22 -3.89 16.69
C LEU A 49 4.30 -3.65 17.74
N VAL A 50 5.55 -3.89 17.34
CA VAL A 50 6.71 -3.70 18.21
C VAL A 50 7.10 -2.22 18.21
N ARG A 51 7.20 -1.62 17.02
CA ARG A 51 7.64 -0.22 16.81
C ARG A 51 6.99 0.40 15.58
N CYS A 52 6.88 1.71 15.60
CA CYS A 52 6.57 2.50 14.42
C CYS A 52 7.37 3.81 14.40
N PHE A 53 7.61 4.33 13.20
CA PHE A 53 8.19 5.65 12.96
C PHE A 53 7.39 6.36 11.88
N CYS A 54 7.15 7.66 12.04
CA CYS A 54 6.50 8.48 11.02
C CYS A 54 7.16 9.86 11.01
N SER A 55 7.68 10.26 9.85
CA SER A 55 8.21 11.60 9.61
C SER A 55 7.72 12.13 8.27
N THR A 56 7.27 13.39 8.24
CA THR A 56 6.93 14.09 7.00
C THR A 56 8.20 14.73 6.43
N MET A 57 8.41 14.65 5.12
CA MET A 57 9.59 15.23 4.48
C MET A 57 9.63 16.75 4.68
N ALA A 58 8.50 17.46 4.55
CA ALA A 58 8.36 18.89 4.88
C ALA A 58 9.51 19.80 4.39
N GLY A 59 10.11 19.50 3.22
CA GLY A 59 11.25 20.23 2.64
C GLY A 59 12.63 19.60 2.90
N GLN A 60 12.71 18.56 3.73
CA GLN A 60 13.87 17.67 3.84
C GLN A 60 13.92 16.68 2.68
N ASP A 61 15.12 16.21 2.35
CA ASP A 61 15.32 15.15 1.36
C ASP A 61 15.18 13.75 1.98
N GLU A 62 14.89 12.74 1.14
CA GLU A 62 14.71 11.35 1.58
C GLU A 62 15.91 10.80 2.37
N LYS A 63 17.16 11.21 2.07
CA LYS A 63 18.35 10.69 2.76
C LYS A 63 18.42 11.22 4.19
N SER A 64 18.05 12.48 4.40
CA SER A 64 18.03 13.10 5.73
C SER A 64 17.02 12.39 6.64
N VAL A 65 15.81 12.13 6.15
CA VAL A 65 14.78 11.42 6.92
C VAL A 65 15.12 9.93 7.11
N LEU A 66 15.76 9.28 6.14
CA LEU A 66 16.26 7.92 6.34
C LEU A 66 17.30 7.85 7.45
N LYS A 67 18.21 8.83 7.54
CA LYS A 67 19.19 8.90 8.64
C LYS A 67 18.52 9.11 9.99
N GLU A 68 17.52 9.99 10.04
CA GLU A 68 16.70 10.19 11.25
C GLU A 68 16.08 8.86 11.71
N LEU A 69 15.39 8.16 10.79
CA LEU A 69 14.81 6.84 11.04
C LEU A 69 15.86 5.87 11.60
N VAL A 70 16.99 5.69 10.91
CA VAL A 70 18.04 4.75 11.33
C VAL A 70 18.60 5.11 12.70
N SER A 71 18.87 6.40 12.96
CA SER A 71 19.40 6.86 14.25
C SER A 71 18.42 6.71 15.41
N GLY A 72 17.12 6.80 15.13
CA GLY A 72 16.04 6.71 16.11
C GLY A 72 15.54 5.29 16.37
N TRP A 73 15.97 4.31 15.58
CA TRP A 73 15.48 2.94 15.64
C TRP A 73 16.38 2.05 16.50
N GLN A 74 15.85 1.55 17.62
CA GLN A 74 16.59 0.65 18.52
C GLN A 74 15.83 -0.66 18.78
N PRO A 75 16.45 -1.85 18.66
CA PRO A 75 17.83 -2.10 18.23
C PRO A 75 18.06 -1.73 16.77
N ASP A 76 19.33 -1.56 16.40
CA ASP A 76 19.76 -0.94 15.15
C ASP A 76 19.03 -1.53 13.92
N MET A 77 18.40 -0.64 13.14
CA MET A 77 17.70 -0.98 11.92
C MET A 77 18.64 -1.57 10.85
N THR A 78 19.93 -1.28 10.91
CA THR A 78 20.92 -1.82 9.95
C THR A 78 21.11 -3.33 10.07
N GLU A 79 20.75 -3.92 11.22
CA GLU A 79 20.77 -5.38 11.46
C GLU A 79 19.43 -6.05 11.13
N ARG A 80 18.46 -5.32 10.57
CA ARG A 80 17.11 -5.81 10.27
C ARG A 80 16.85 -5.86 8.77
N ASP A 81 16.06 -6.85 8.38
CA ASP A 81 15.57 -6.96 7.01
C ASP A 81 14.44 -5.95 6.76
N VAL A 82 14.64 -5.08 5.78
CA VAL A 82 13.68 -4.03 5.40
C VAL A 82 13.03 -4.34 4.07
N LEU A 83 11.70 -4.30 4.03
CA LEU A 83 10.90 -4.39 2.81
C LEU A 83 10.27 -3.05 2.48
N VAL A 84 10.28 -2.70 1.19
CA VAL A 84 9.77 -1.42 0.69
C VAL A 84 8.82 -1.60 -0.48
N ALA A 85 7.92 -0.66 -0.67
CA ALA A 85 7.08 -0.59 -1.86
C ALA A 85 7.73 0.30 -2.93
N LEU A 86 7.63 -0.14 -4.18
CA LEU A 86 7.84 0.70 -5.35
C LEU A 86 6.48 1.28 -5.76
N SER A 87 6.51 2.54 -6.17
CA SER A 87 5.35 3.28 -6.66
C SER A 87 5.77 4.21 -7.80
N GLY A 88 4.78 4.71 -8.55
CA GLY A 88 5.00 5.72 -9.59
C GLY A 88 4.93 5.20 -11.03
N ARG A 89 5.09 6.12 -11.99
CA ARG A 89 4.78 5.94 -13.42
C ARG A 89 5.61 4.87 -14.17
N GLY A 90 6.70 4.38 -13.59
CA GLY A 90 7.50 3.29 -14.16
C GLY A 90 7.26 1.93 -13.50
N THR A 91 6.14 1.80 -12.79
CA THR A 91 5.75 0.58 -12.10
C THR A 91 4.31 0.21 -12.50
N LEU A 92 4.00 -1.09 -12.52
CA LEU A 92 2.69 -1.58 -12.95
C LEU A 92 2.36 -2.92 -12.28
N VAL A 93 1.09 -3.07 -11.89
CA VAL A 93 0.49 -4.35 -11.49
C VAL A 93 -0.66 -4.67 -12.45
N ARG A 94 -0.71 -5.89 -12.95
CA ARG A 94 -1.84 -6.42 -13.73
C ARG A 94 -2.32 -7.75 -13.17
N TYR A 95 -3.62 -8.00 -13.36
CA TYR A 95 -4.28 -9.25 -13.01
C TYR A 95 -4.74 -9.90 -14.31
N LEU A 96 -4.12 -11.01 -14.66
CA LEU A 96 -4.34 -11.72 -15.91
C LEU A 96 -5.05 -13.04 -15.62
N ASP A 97 -6.13 -13.31 -16.35
CA ASP A 97 -6.71 -14.63 -16.36
C ASP A 97 -5.99 -15.44 -17.46
N MET A 98 -5.38 -16.57 -17.10
CA MET A 98 -4.56 -17.41 -18.00
C MET A 98 -5.02 -18.87 -17.96
N PRO A 99 -4.74 -19.67 -19.01
CA PRO A 99 -4.87 -21.13 -18.91
C PRO A 99 -4.06 -21.65 -17.73
N ARG A 100 -4.62 -22.61 -16.98
CA ARG A 100 -3.94 -23.17 -15.82
C ARG A 100 -2.68 -23.94 -16.24
N MET A 101 -1.55 -23.61 -15.62
CA MET A 101 -0.26 -24.25 -15.86
C MET A 101 0.63 -24.17 -14.61
N PRO A 102 1.64 -25.04 -14.46
CA PRO A 102 2.61 -24.95 -13.37
C PRO A 102 3.37 -23.62 -13.37
N ALA A 103 3.79 -23.15 -12.19
CA ALA A 103 4.49 -21.86 -12.04
C ALA A 103 5.77 -21.74 -12.91
N LYS A 104 6.48 -22.85 -13.15
CA LYS A 104 7.66 -22.88 -14.03
C LYS A 104 7.30 -22.58 -15.49
N GLU A 105 6.15 -23.06 -15.95
CA GLU A 105 5.66 -22.81 -17.31
C GLU A 105 5.13 -21.39 -17.44
N LEU A 106 4.41 -20.90 -16.43
CA LEU A 106 3.96 -19.50 -16.36
C LEU A 106 5.12 -18.52 -16.54
N ARG A 107 6.23 -18.72 -15.81
CA ARG A 107 7.41 -17.85 -15.95
C ARG A 107 7.98 -17.85 -17.37
N ARG A 108 8.00 -19.01 -18.04
CA ARG A 108 8.45 -19.11 -19.44
C ARG A 108 7.50 -18.42 -20.40
N ALA A 109 6.19 -18.62 -20.23
CA ALA A 109 5.18 -17.97 -21.04
C ALA A 109 5.27 -16.44 -20.91
N MET A 110 5.37 -15.94 -19.68
CA MET A 110 5.44 -14.51 -19.42
C MET A 110 6.75 -13.88 -19.94
N ALA A 111 7.87 -14.60 -19.91
CA ALA A 111 9.12 -14.11 -20.52
C ALA A 111 9.02 -13.88 -22.05
N ILE A 112 8.10 -14.58 -22.72
CA ILE A 112 7.84 -14.45 -24.16
C ILE A 112 6.73 -13.43 -24.43
N GLU A 113 5.66 -13.46 -23.61
CA GLU A 113 4.45 -12.68 -23.84
C GLU A 113 4.39 -11.35 -23.09
N ALA A 114 5.42 -10.97 -22.32
CA ALA A 114 5.45 -9.74 -21.52
C ALA A 114 4.97 -8.50 -22.31
N ASP A 115 5.44 -8.35 -23.55
CA ASP A 115 5.12 -7.21 -24.42
C ASP A 115 3.63 -7.13 -24.80
N LYS A 116 2.86 -8.22 -24.67
CA LYS A 116 1.40 -8.23 -24.87
C LYS A 116 0.65 -7.59 -23.71
N TYR A 117 1.21 -7.63 -22.50
CA TYR A 117 0.53 -7.24 -21.27
C TYR A 117 1.12 -5.98 -20.65
N LEU A 118 2.38 -5.67 -20.92
CA LEU A 118 3.12 -4.58 -20.30
C LEU A 118 3.44 -3.48 -21.32
N PRO A 119 3.26 -2.19 -20.97
CA PRO A 119 3.57 -1.07 -21.85
C PRO A 119 5.07 -0.72 -21.87
N PHE A 120 5.93 -1.62 -21.38
CA PHE A 120 7.36 -1.41 -21.25
C PHE A 120 8.10 -2.51 -22.02
N PRO A 121 9.21 -2.18 -22.72
CA PRO A 121 10.05 -3.20 -23.33
C PRO A 121 10.60 -4.14 -22.27
N LYS A 122 10.46 -5.47 -22.48
CA LYS A 122 10.90 -6.50 -21.53
C LYS A 122 12.34 -6.31 -21.01
N ASP A 123 13.26 -5.81 -21.85
CA ASP A 123 14.67 -5.67 -21.49
C ASP A 123 14.95 -4.49 -20.56
N THR A 124 13.97 -3.58 -20.41
CA THR A 124 14.07 -2.37 -19.57
C THR A 124 13.39 -2.52 -18.21
N ILE A 125 12.78 -3.67 -17.93
CA ILE A 125 12.02 -3.91 -16.72
C ILE A 125 12.54 -5.13 -15.96
N HIS A 126 12.30 -5.12 -14.65
CA HIS A 126 12.14 -6.33 -13.88
C HIS A 126 10.65 -6.69 -13.87
N MET A 127 10.35 -7.97 -14.05
CA MET A 127 8.99 -8.50 -14.04
C MET A 127 8.97 -9.77 -13.20
N ASP A 128 7.90 -9.96 -12.46
CA ASP A 128 7.66 -11.19 -11.74
C ASP A 128 6.15 -11.46 -11.65
N THR A 129 5.79 -12.71 -11.35
CA THR A 129 4.42 -13.21 -11.52
C THR A 129 4.03 -14.21 -10.46
N VAL A 130 2.77 -14.15 -10.03
CA VAL A 130 2.22 -15.03 -8.99
C VAL A 130 0.83 -15.53 -9.36
N ILE A 131 0.63 -16.83 -9.19
CA ILE A 131 -0.68 -17.46 -9.29
C ILE A 131 -1.43 -17.17 -7.99
N LEU A 132 -2.54 -16.44 -8.09
CA LEU A 132 -3.36 -16.03 -6.95
C LEU A 132 -4.28 -17.15 -6.45
N ASP A 133 -4.58 -18.12 -7.31
CA ASP A 133 -5.43 -19.28 -7.02
C ASP A 133 -4.67 -20.60 -7.25
N PRO A 134 -3.54 -20.86 -6.55
CA PRO A 134 -2.67 -22.00 -6.84
C PRO A 134 -3.39 -23.37 -6.75
N HIS A 135 -4.38 -23.49 -5.86
CA HIS A 135 -5.15 -24.71 -5.63
C HIS A 135 -6.48 -24.75 -6.39
N GLY A 136 -6.73 -23.78 -7.27
CA GLY A 136 -7.92 -23.79 -8.13
C GLY A 136 -7.95 -25.04 -9.03
N THR A 137 -9.14 -25.62 -9.21
CA THR A 137 -9.37 -26.82 -10.03
C THR A 137 -9.87 -26.50 -11.45
N GLY A 138 -10.15 -25.23 -11.73
CA GLY A 138 -10.65 -24.78 -13.03
C GLY A 138 -9.59 -24.79 -14.13
N ARG A 139 -10.05 -24.69 -15.39
CA ARG A 139 -9.18 -24.59 -16.59
C ARG A 139 -8.38 -23.27 -16.67
N ARG A 140 -8.77 -22.28 -15.88
CA ARG A 140 -8.12 -20.97 -15.81
C ARG A 140 -7.56 -20.74 -14.41
N MET A 141 -6.60 -19.84 -14.35
CA MET A 141 -5.98 -19.34 -13.14
C MET A 141 -5.83 -17.83 -13.23
N THR A 142 -5.88 -17.15 -12.09
CA THR A 142 -5.64 -15.71 -12.03
C THR A 142 -4.19 -15.48 -11.63
N VAL A 143 -3.49 -14.65 -12.40
CA VAL A 143 -2.08 -14.33 -12.24
C VAL A 143 -1.92 -12.85 -11.96
N LEU A 144 -1.24 -12.49 -10.88
CA LEU A 144 -0.70 -11.15 -10.68
C LEU A 144 0.64 -11.05 -11.39
N VAL A 145 0.79 -10.02 -12.21
CA VAL A 145 2.05 -9.64 -12.87
C VAL A 145 2.45 -8.28 -12.31
N ALA A 146 3.62 -8.20 -11.69
CA ALA A 146 4.20 -6.92 -11.31
C ALA A 146 5.42 -6.63 -12.18
N ALA A 147 5.55 -5.38 -12.61
CA ALA A 147 6.68 -4.91 -13.39
C ALA A 147 7.14 -3.54 -12.89
N ALA A 148 8.45 -3.33 -12.84
CA ALA A 148 9.04 -2.03 -12.61
C ALA A 148 10.26 -1.83 -13.52
N LYS A 149 10.45 -0.61 -14.01
CA LYS A 149 11.65 -0.26 -14.78
C LYS A 149 12.91 -0.52 -13.97
N LYS A 150 13.94 -1.07 -14.62
CA LYS A 150 15.24 -1.38 -13.99
C LYS A 150 15.84 -0.14 -13.30
N GLU A 151 15.75 1.01 -13.95
CA GLU A 151 16.24 2.29 -13.40
C GLU A 151 15.64 2.63 -12.02
N ILE A 152 14.36 2.32 -11.79
CA ILE A 152 13.67 2.58 -10.51
C ILE A 152 14.17 1.61 -9.43
N VAL A 153 14.27 0.33 -9.78
CA VAL A 153 14.74 -0.73 -8.88
C VAL A 153 16.19 -0.46 -8.47
N GLU A 154 17.06 -0.18 -9.44
CA GLU A 154 18.48 0.09 -9.22
C GLU A 154 18.70 1.37 -8.41
N ALA A 155 17.94 2.44 -8.70
CA ALA A 155 18.00 3.69 -7.93
C ALA A 155 17.62 3.46 -6.46
N ARG A 156 16.55 2.69 -6.20
CA ARG A 156 16.11 2.40 -4.83
C ARG A 156 17.10 1.49 -4.09
N GLN A 157 17.67 0.49 -4.77
CA GLN A 157 18.75 -0.34 -4.20
C GLN A 157 19.98 0.48 -3.84
N LYS A 158 20.38 1.40 -4.72
CA LYS A 158 21.51 2.31 -4.46
C LYS A 158 21.22 3.23 -3.27
N PHE A 159 20.02 3.80 -3.19
CA PHE A 159 19.59 4.66 -2.10
C PHE A 159 19.73 3.97 -0.73
N PHE A 160 19.21 2.76 -0.57
CA PHE A 160 19.31 2.03 0.70
C PHE A 160 20.73 1.57 1.03
N ARG A 161 21.52 1.20 0.01
CA ARG A 161 22.94 0.86 0.19
C ARG A 161 23.74 2.06 0.74
N GLU A 162 23.50 3.25 0.20
CA GLU A 162 24.13 4.49 0.68
C GLU A 162 23.66 4.87 2.10
N GLY A 163 22.45 4.47 2.49
CA GLY A 163 21.89 4.64 3.83
C GLY A 163 22.27 3.55 4.83
N ALA A 164 23.11 2.58 4.45
CA ALA A 164 23.50 1.42 5.26
C ALA A 164 22.32 0.54 5.76
N VAL A 165 21.18 0.57 5.07
CA VAL A 165 19.99 -0.23 5.42
C VAL A 165 19.97 -1.52 4.60
N SER A 166 19.76 -2.66 5.27
CA SER A 166 19.64 -3.96 4.61
C SER A 166 18.29 -4.09 3.88
N LEU A 167 18.27 -3.72 2.60
CA LEU A 167 17.10 -3.88 1.75
C LEU A 167 16.89 -5.37 1.43
N ALA A 168 15.96 -5.98 2.16
CA ALA A 168 15.58 -7.37 1.99
C ALA A 168 14.72 -7.56 0.74
N GLY A 169 13.75 -6.69 0.49
CA GLY A 169 12.81 -6.88 -0.60
C GLY A 169 12.20 -5.58 -1.08
N MET A 170 11.77 -5.59 -2.34
CA MET A 170 10.93 -4.55 -2.92
C MET A 170 9.66 -5.23 -3.41
N THR A 171 8.52 -4.57 -3.31
CA THR A 171 7.24 -5.00 -3.86
C THR A 171 6.51 -3.81 -4.48
N MET A 172 5.19 -3.90 -4.65
CA MET A 172 4.33 -2.85 -5.19
C MET A 172 3.33 -2.37 -4.14
N GLY A 173 3.00 -1.07 -4.16
CA GLY A 173 1.99 -0.47 -3.26
C GLY A 173 0.67 -1.25 -3.19
N PRO A 174 0.03 -1.61 -4.33
CA PRO A 174 -1.17 -2.45 -4.32
C PRO A 174 -1.02 -3.82 -3.65
N VAL A 175 0.17 -4.43 -3.73
CA VAL A 175 0.44 -5.74 -3.11
C VAL A 175 0.61 -5.57 -1.60
N ALA A 176 1.30 -4.52 -1.16
CA ALA A 176 1.36 -4.17 0.26
C ALA A 176 -0.05 -3.89 0.83
N LEU A 177 -0.86 -3.11 0.12
CA LEU A 177 -2.25 -2.85 0.51
C LEU A 177 -3.08 -4.14 0.59
N ALA A 178 -2.92 -5.05 -0.37
CA ALA A 178 -3.61 -6.35 -0.37
C ALA A 178 -3.20 -7.20 0.84
N ASN A 179 -1.90 -7.28 1.15
CA ASN A 179 -1.40 -8.01 2.31
C ASN A 179 -1.98 -7.45 3.62
N ALA A 180 -1.93 -6.12 3.80
CA ALA A 180 -2.50 -5.48 4.98
C ALA A 180 -4.00 -5.77 5.12
N PHE A 181 -4.75 -5.67 4.02
CA PHE A 181 -6.20 -5.89 4.04
C PHE A 181 -6.55 -7.34 4.34
N LEU A 182 -5.86 -8.30 3.73
CA LEU A 182 -6.10 -9.72 3.93
C LEU A 182 -5.78 -10.22 5.35
N VAL A 183 -4.83 -9.59 6.04
CA VAL A 183 -4.49 -9.90 7.45
C VAL A 183 -5.38 -9.16 8.43
N PHE A 184 -5.51 -7.84 8.27
CA PHE A 184 -6.00 -6.95 9.33
C PHE A 184 -7.41 -6.42 9.10
N SER A 185 -8.02 -6.70 7.94
CA SER A 185 -9.45 -6.41 7.77
C SER A 185 -10.26 -7.40 8.62
N PRO A 186 -11.30 -6.94 9.34
CA PRO A 186 -12.21 -7.85 10.05
C PRO A 186 -13.08 -8.67 9.09
N ASP A 187 -13.22 -8.22 7.84
CA ASP A 187 -14.05 -8.87 6.82
C ASP A 187 -13.36 -8.79 5.44
N PRO A 188 -12.22 -9.50 5.26
CA PRO A 188 -11.43 -9.44 4.04
C PRO A 188 -12.11 -10.17 2.86
N GLU A 189 -13.03 -11.09 3.15
CA GLU A 189 -13.75 -11.89 2.16
C GLU A 189 -15.06 -11.23 1.70
N GLY A 190 -15.63 -10.35 2.51
CA GLY A 190 -16.92 -9.72 2.23
C GLY A 190 -18.07 -10.64 2.62
N ARG A 191 -19.30 -10.16 2.43
CA ARG A 191 -20.53 -10.86 2.86
C ARG A 191 -21.23 -11.62 1.74
N GLY A 192 -20.75 -11.47 0.50
CA GLY A 192 -21.38 -12.03 -0.69
C GLY A 192 -20.39 -12.35 -1.80
N PRO A 193 -20.88 -12.66 -3.01
CA PRO A 193 -20.04 -12.93 -4.17
C PRO A 193 -19.51 -11.65 -4.84
N GLY A 194 -19.85 -10.46 -4.32
CA GLY A 194 -19.40 -9.19 -4.88
C GLY A 194 -17.96 -8.85 -4.52
N ALA A 195 -17.50 -7.71 -5.02
CA ALA A 195 -16.15 -7.22 -4.79
C ALA A 195 -16.13 -6.04 -3.80
N GLN A 196 -15.03 -5.87 -3.09
CA GLN A 196 -14.76 -4.75 -2.21
C GLN A 196 -13.73 -3.82 -2.85
N ALA A 197 -13.99 -2.51 -2.85
CA ALA A 197 -13.04 -1.52 -3.32
C ALA A 197 -12.29 -0.89 -2.16
N ILE A 198 -11.00 -1.19 -2.03
CA ILE A 198 -10.13 -0.62 -1.02
C ILE A 198 -9.40 0.57 -1.66
N VAL A 199 -9.57 1.75 -1.10
CA VAL A 199 -8.93 2.99 -1.57
C VAL A 199 -7.96 3.46 -0.48
N HIS A 200 -6.67 3.24 -0.72
CA HIS A 200 -5.62 3.90 0.01
C HIS A 200 -5.47 5.33 -0.53
N VAL A 201 -5.84 6.33 0.27
CA VAL A 201 -5.65 7.74 -0.07
C VAL A 201 -4.29 8.18 0.45
N GLY A 202 -3.27 8.08 -0.40
CA GLY A 202 -1.90 8.50 -0.07
C GLY A 202 -1.72 10.02 -0.14
N GLU A 203 -0.50 10.49 0.04
CA GLU A 203 -0.17 11.92 -0.05
C GLU A 203 -0.05 12.41 -1.48
N VAL A 204 0.62 11.63 -2.33
CA VAL A 204 0.85 11.95 -3.75
C VAL A 204 0.14 10.97 -4.66
N ILE A 205 0.16 9.69 -4.29
CA ILE A 205 -0.43 8.60 -5.06
C ILE A 205 -1.45 7.90 -4.17
N SER A 206 -2.70 7.88 -4.63
CA SER A 206 -3.73 7.02 -4.06
C SER A 206 -3.78 5.71 -4.82
N THR A 207 -4.03 4.61 -4.14
CA THR A 207 -4.13 3.28 -4.76
C THR A 207 -5.54 2.74 -4.56
N LEU A 208 -6.21 2.43 -5.67
CA LEU A 208 -7.42 1.62 -5.67
C LEU A 208 -7.02 0.15 -5.83
N LEU A 209 -7.57 -0.71 -4.98
CA LEU A 209 -7.47 -2.16 -5.03
C LEU A 209 -8.88 -2.74 -4.98
N ILE A 210 -9.25 -3.56 -5.96
CA ILE A 210 -10.52 -4.30 -5.94
C ILE A 210 -10.21 -5.74 -5.53
N MET A 211 -10.82 -6.13 -4.41
CA MET A 211 -10.69 -7.44 -3.77
C MET A 211 -11.95 -8.25 -4.00
N MET A 212 -11.78 -9.50 -4.41
CA MET A 212 -12.82 -10.53 -4.30
C MET A 212 -12.43 -11.53 -3.21
N ARG A 213 -13.36 -12.42 -2.84
CA ARG A 213 -13.10 -13.49 -1.89
C ARG A 213 -11.88 -14.34 -2.25
N GLU A 214 -11.67 -14.58 -3.54
CA GLU A 214 -10.54 -15.34 -4.08
C GLU A 214 -9.26 -14.49 -4.22
N GLY A 215 -9.21 -13.28 -3.64
CA GLY A 215 -8.05 -12.39 -3.62
C GLY A 215 -8.16 -11.16 -4.54
N PRO A 216 -7.06 -10.42 -4.72
CA PRO A 216 -7.07 -9.19 -5.51
C PRO A 216 -7.35 -9.48 -6.99
N ARG A 217 -8.09 -8.58 -7.65
CA ARG A 217 -8.51 -8.74 -9.06
C ARG A 217 -8.26 -7.52 -9.94
N PHE A 218 -8.08 -6.36 -9.35
CA PHE A 218 -7.76 -5.14 -10.08
C PHE A 218 -7.04 -4.17 -9.14
N SER A 219 -6.11 -3.40 -9.67
CA SER A 219 -5.51 -2.29 -8.95
C SER A 219 -5.16 -1.16 -9.90
N ARG A 220 -5.22 0.07 -9.41
CA ARG A 220 -4.83 1.26 -10.16
C ARG A 220 -4.26 2.31 -9.23
N ASP A 221 -3.12 2.86 -9.61
CA ASP A 221 -2.58 4.07 -9.01
C ASP A 221 -3.26 5.30 -9.62
N ILE A 222 -3.69 6.20 -8.74
CA ILE A 222 -4.32 7.48 -9.04
C ILE A 222 -3.36 8.55 -8.52
N PHE A 223 -2.79 9.35 -9.43
CA PHE A 223 -1.76 10.36 -9.13
C PHE A 223 -2.36 11.63 -8.51
N MET A 224 -3.04 11.46 -7.38
CA MET A 224 -3.56 12.52 -6.53
C MET A 224 -3.61 12.02 -5.09
N GLY A 225 -3.54 12.93 -4.12
CA GLY A 225 -3.55 12.56 -2.72
C GLY A 225 -3.72 13.73 -1.77
N SER A 226 -3.53 13.48 -0.48
CA SER A 226 -3.74 14.48 0.57
C SER A 226 -2.82 15.68 0.47
N GLN A 227 -1.66 15.60 -0.19
CA GLN A 227 -0.77 16.74 -0.38
C GLN A 227 -1.43 17.85 -1.20
N ASP A 228 -2.32 17.52 -2.14
CA ASP A 228 -3.07 18.53 -2.91
C ASP A 228 -3.98 19.35 -1.98
N VAL A 229 -4.54 18.71 -0.95
CA VAL A 229 -5.33 19.37 0.09
C VAL A 229 -4.44 20.23 0.97
N VAL A 230 -3.26 19.73 1.38
CA VAL A 230 -2.32 20.51 2.19
C VAL A 230 -1.85 21.76 1.45
N ARG A 231 -1.55 21.66 0.14
CA ARG A 231 -1.22 22.83 -0.70
C ARG A 231 -2.38 23.82 -0.79
N ALA A 232 -3.60 23.33 -1.04
CA ALA A 232 -4.78 24.18 -1.11
C ALA A 232 -5.06 24.89 0.22
N PHE A 233 -4.93 24.18 1.34
CA PHE A 233 -5.07 24.73 2.68
C PHE A 233 -4.00 25.78 2.98
N GLY A 234 -2.73 25.50 2.67
CA GLY A 234 -1.64 26.45 2.82
C GLY A 234 -1.89 27.75 2.03
N ASN A 235 -2.42 27.65 0.81
CA ASN A 235 -2.80 28.82 0.02
C ASN A 235 -3.95 29.63 0.63
N ILE A 236 -4.94 28.97 1.26
CA ILE A 236 -6.04 29.65 1.97
C ILE A 236 -5.50 30.38 3.21
N GLN A 237 -4.62 29.73 3.97
CA GLN A 237 -4.05 30.28 5.19
C GLN A 237 -2.89 31.26 4.96
N GLY A 238 -2.35 31.33 3.74
CA GLY A 238 -1.16 32.13 3.43
C GLY A 238 0.12 31.60 4.08
N VAL A 239 0.22 30.30 4.34
CA VAL A 239 1.37 29.65 4.99
C VAL A 239 2.12 28.72 4.03
N SER A 240 3.37 28.41 4.35
CA SER A 240 4.17 27.45 3.59
C SER A 240 3.62 26.02 3.66
N LEU A 241 4.03 25.17 2.72
CA LEU A 241 3.64 23.76 2.72
C LEU A 241 4.07 23.03 4.01
N ALA A 242 5.24 23.37 4.56
CA ALA A 242 5.74 22.80 5.81
C ALA A 242 4.87 23.21 7.00
N GLU A 243 4.47 24.48 7.09
CA GLU A 243 3.55 24.98 8.12
C GLU A 243 2.17 24.34 7.99
N ALA A 244 1.64 24.21 6.76
CA ALA A 244 0.38 23.54 6.49
C ALA A 244 0.40 22.05 6.90
N TRP A 245 1.49 21.34 6.62
CA TRP A 245 1.69 19.97 7.12
C TRP A 245 1.72 19.94 8.64
N GLY A 246 2.40 20.90 9.28
CA GLY A 246 2.42 21.02 10.74
C GLY A 246 1.04 21.23 11.37
N VAL A 247 0.07 21.80 10.63
CA VAL A 247 -1.33 21.88 11.08
C VAL A 247 -2.03 20.53 10.91
N MET A 248 -1.83 19.85 9.78
CA MET A 248 -2.41 18.52 9.49
C MET A 248 -1.92 17.43 10.44
N ASP A 249 -0.69 17.57 10.92
CA ASP A 249 -0.01 16.62 11.80
C ASP A 249 -0.38 16.77 13.28
N ARG A 250 -1.07 17.86 13.65
CA ARG A 250 -1.55 18.09 15.02
C ARG A 250 -2.82 17.28 15.29
N PRO A 251 -2.99 16.74 16.50
CA PRO A 251 -4.26 16.14 16.91
C PRO A 251 -5.38 17.17 16.71
N ARG A 252 -6.47 16.74 16.08
CA ARG A 252 -7.63 17.59 15.74
C ARG A 252 -8.12 18.34 16.97
N GLN A 253 -7.72 19.60 17.07
CA GLN A 253 -8.39 20.62 17.86
C GLN A 253 -9.12 21.51 16.85
N ASP A 254 -10.36 21.88 17.15
CA ASP A 254 -11.37 22.43 16.22
C ASP A 254 -10.99 23.72 15.46
N GLU A 255 -9.80 24.28 15.67
CA GLU A 255 -9.31 25.47 15.00
C GLU A 255 -8.81 25.14 13.58
N GLY A 256 -9.54 25.62 12.56
CA GLY A 256 -9.18 25.45 11.13
C GLY A 256 -9.96 24.37 10.36
N GLY A 257 -10.91 23.68 11.02
CA GLY A 257 -11.68 22.59 10.39
C GLY A 257 -12.50 23.02 9.15
N GLY A 258 -12.98 24.26 9.11
CA GLY A 258 -13.76 24.81 7.99
C GLY A 258 -12.91 24.99 6.72
N ASP A 259 -11.76 25.64 6.85
CA ASP A 259 -10.85 25.90 5.73
C ASP A 259 -10.21 24.61 5.21
N LEU A 260 -9.88 23.68 6.09
CA LEU A 260 -9.39 22.36 5.69
C LEU A 260 -10.47 21.57 4.93
N ALA A 261 -11.71 21.55 5.43
CA ALA A 261 -12.80 20.89 4.72
C ALA A 261 -13.07 21.56 3.36
N GLN A 262 -12.97 22.89 3.27
CA GLN A 262 -13.08 23.61 2.00
C GLN A 262 -11.95 23.24 1.03
N ALA A 263 -10.71 23.20 1.50
CA ALA A 263 -9.54 22.79 0.71
C ALA A 263 -9.64 21.34 0.22
N ALA A 264 -10.27 20.46 1.01
CA ALA A 264 -10.39 19.04 0.70
C ALA A 264 -11.42 18.73 -0.40
N LYS A 265 -12.48 19.53 -0.52
CA LYS A 265 -13.62 19.26 -1.43
C LYS A 265 -13.22 18.98 -2.88
N PRO A 266 -12.36 19.77 -3.55
CA PRO A 266 -11.99 19.52 -4.95
C PRO A 266 -11.22 18.21 -5.13
N MET A 267 -10.26 17.93 -4.24
CA MET A 267 -9.47 16.70 -4.31
C MET A 267 -10.36 15.47 -4.10
N ILE A 268 -11.21 15.49 -3.07
CA ILE A 268 -12.16 14.41 -2.79
C ILE A 268 -13.09 14.17 -4.00
N SER A 269 -13.63 15.26 -4.58
CA SER A 269 -14.49 15.17 -5.77
C SER A 269 -13.78 14.50 -6.96
N ASN A 270 -12.54 14.88 -7.23
CA ASN A 270 -11.75 14.33 -8.34
C ASN A 270 -11.39 12.86 -8.09
N LEU A 271 -10.99 12.52 -6.85
CA LEU A 271 -10.65 11.16 -6.47
C LEU A 271 -11.85 10.22 -6.61
N ILE A 272 -13.03 10.65 -6.16
CA ILE A 272 -14.28 9.88 -6.34
C ILE A 272 -14.57 9.66 -7.83
N GLY A 273 -14.30 10.64 -8.69
CA GLY A 273 -14.43 10.49 -10.14
C GLY A 273 -13.53 9.39 -10.71
N GLU A 274 -12.24 9.41 -10.37
CA GLU A 274 -11.28 8.39 -10.81
C GLU A 274 -11.59 6.99 -10.25
N VAL A 275 -12.03 6.92 -8.99
CA VAL A 275 -12.48 5.67 -8.38
C VAL A 275 -13.70 5.15 -9.13
N ARG A 276 -14.74 5.97 -9.36
CA ARG A 276 -15.95 5.56 -10.11
C ARG A 276 -15.61 4.98 -11.47
N LEU A 277 -14.78 5.67 -12.26
CA LEU A 277 -14.36 5.19 -13.58
C LEU A 277 -13.75 3.79 -13.51
N SER A 278 -12.96 3.53 -12.46
CA SER A 278 -12.30 2.25 -12.24
C SER A 278 -13.27 1.16 -11.75
N LEU A 279 -14.25 1.53 -10.92
CA LEU A 279 -15.32 0.62 -10.48
C LEU A 279 -16.22 0.23 -11.65
N ASP A 280 -16.66 1.19 -12.47
CA ASP A 280 -17.51 0.98 -13.64
C ASP A 280 -16.80 0.08 -14.68
N TYR A 281 -15.52 0.34 -14.93
CA TYR A 281 -14.67 -0.49 -15.77
C TYR A 281 -14.63 -1.94 -15.27
N PHE A 282 -14.32 -2.15 -13.99
CA PHE A 282 -14.21 -3.49 -13.41
C PHE A 282 -15.56 -4.22 -13.41
N ALA A 283 -16.63 -3.54 -12.99
CA ALA A 283 -17.96 -4.11 -12.92
C ALA A 283 -18.47 -4.55 -14.29
N THR A 284 -18.19 -3.75 -15.33
CA THR A 284 -18.53 -4.08 -16.72
C THR A 284 -17.68 -5.23 -17.26
N GLU A 285 -16.36 -5.21 -17.06
CA GLU A 285 -15.44 -6.23 -17.60
C GLU A 285 -15.67 -7.60 -16.94
N LYS A 286 -15.85 -7.62 -15.62
CA LYS A 286 -15.94 -8.86 -14.83
C LYS A 286 -17.38 -9.30 -14.56
N ASN A 287 -18.38 -8.46 -14.85
CA ASN A 287 -19.78 -8.70 -14.50
C ASN A 287 -19.97 -9.00 -13.00
N VAL A 288 -19.29 -8.22 -12.16
CA VAL A 288 -19.28 -8.35 -10.69
C VAL A 288 -19.66 -7.01 -10.07
N MET A 289 -20.58 -7.01 -9.12
CA MET A 289 -20.98 -5.79 -8.40
C MET A 289 -19.97 -5.43 -7.30
N ILE A 290 -19.76 -4.13 -7.08
CA ILE A 290 -19.01 -3.61 -5.94
C ILE A 290 -19.95 -3.48 -4.75
N GLU A 291 -19.63 -4.16 -3.63
CA GLU A 291 -20.48 -4.19 -2.44
C GLU A 291 -20.30 -2.95 -1.56
N ARG A 292 -19.06 -2.46 -1.46
CA ARG A 292 -18.67 -1.34 -0.60
C ARG A 292 -17.33 -0.74 -0.99
N VAL A 293 -17.08 0.46 -0.49
CA VAL A 293 -15.79 1.14 -0.52
C VAL A 293 -15.19 1.19 0.88
N VAL A 294 -13.92 0.83 0.99
CA VAL A 294 -13.14 0.87 2.23
C VAL A 294 -12.02 1.88 2.05
N LEU A 295 -12.02 2.94 2.85
CA LEU A 295 -11.05 4.03 2.79
C LEU A 295 -9.97 3.83 3.86
N THR A 296 -8.70 3.97 3.46
CA THR A 296 -7.54 3.90 4.37
C THR A 296 -6.42 4.81 3.88
N GLY A 297 -5.28 4.88 4.56
CA GLY A 297 -4.19 5.80 4.24
C GLY A 297 -4.35 7.19 4.88
N PRO A 298 -3.32 8.05 4.80
CA PRO A 298 -3.32 9.35 5.47
C PRO A 298 -4.47 10.27 5.05
N GLY A 299 -4.82 10.28 3.76
CA GLY A 299 -5.92 11.09 3.23
C GLY A 299 -7.32 10.57 3.56
N SER A 300 -7.47 9.32 4.01
CA SER A 300 -8.77 8.78 4.44
C SER A 300 -9.29 9.43 5.71
N MET A 301 -8.40 10.10 6.44
CA MET A 301 -8.78 10.84 7.63
C MET A 301 -9.44 12.17 7.29
N LEU A 302 -9.33 12.71 6.06
CA LEU A 302 -9.85 14.04 5.71
C LEU A 302 -11.33 14.24 6.09
N PRO A 303 -11.72 15.43 6.62
CA PRO A 303 -13.10 15.66 7.03
C PRO A 303 -14.11 15.44 5.90
N GLY A 304 -15.15 14.65 6.17
CA GLY A 304 -16.25 14.42 5.23
C GLY A 304 -15.94 13.47 4.07
N ILE A 305 -14.73 12.88 3.98
CA ILE A 305 -14.38 12.01 2.84
C ILE A 305 -15.26 10.76 2.75
N VAL A 306 -15.53 10.09 3.87
CA VAL A 306 -16.37 8.87 3.91
C VAL A 306 -17.77 9.16 3.38
N GLY A 307 -18.45 10.18 3.94
CA GLY A 307 -19.78 10.58 3.50
C GLY A 307 -19.82 11.04 2.04
N ALA A 308 -18.79 11.76 1.58
CA ALA A 308 -18.70 12.17 0.18
C ALA A 308 -18.59 10.97 -0.79
N PHE A 309 -17.82 9.94 -0.41
CA PHE A 309 -17.74 8.70 -1.18
C PHE A 309 -19.09 7.96 -1.20
N GLU A 310 -19.74 7.83 -0.04
CA GLU A 310 -21.05 7.18 0.10
C GLU A 310 -22.13 7.88 -0.74
N ASP A 311 -22.28 9.19 -0.56
CA ASP A 311 -23.29 10.01 -1.26
C ASP A 311 -23.11 9.98 -2.77
N ARG A 312 -21.86 10.12 -3.23
CA ARG A 312 -21.60 10.24 -4.67
C ARG A 312 -21.62 8.89 -5.35
N LEU A 313 -20.99 7.86 -4.79
CA LEU A 313 -20.95 6.54 -5.42
C LEU A 313 -22.26 5.78 -5.25
N GLY A 314 -23.10 6.13 -4.27
CA GLY A 314 -24.32 5.40 -3.96
C GLY A 314 -24.03 3.99 -3.42
N LEU A 315 -22.87 3.81 -2.78
CA LEU A 315 -22.38 2.55 -2.21
C LEU A 315 -21.97 2.79 -0.76
N PRO A 316 -22.15 1.81 0.15
CA PRO A 316 -21.63 1.92 1.51
C PRO A 316 -20.13 2.24 1.50
N ALA A 317 -19.75 3.30 2.20
CA ALA A 317 -18.34 3.66 2.41
C ALA A 317 -17.99 3.57 3.89
N LEU A 318 -16.82 3.03 4.21
CA LEU A 318 -16.33 2.96 5.57
C LEU A 318 -14.85 3.32 5.65
N SER A 319 -14.44 3.87 6.80
CA SER A 319 -13.02 4.01 7.13
C SER A 319 -12.51 2.70 7.71
N TRP A 320 -11.27 2.34 7.38
CA TRP A 320 -10.58 1.18 7.91
C TRP A 320 -9.23 1.57 8.49
N ASP A 321 -9.10 1.33 9.80
CA ASP A 321 -7.82 1.36 10.51
C ASP A 321 -7.32 -0.08 10.73
N PRO A 322 -6.17 -0.46 10.13
CA PRO A 322 -5.63 -1.82 10.29
C PRO A 322 -5.24 -2.15 11.73
N PHE A 323 -5.05 -1.16 12.62
CA PHE A 323 -4.65 -1.40 14.00
C PHE A 323 -5.78 -1.89 14.92
N GLU A 324 -7.03 -1.91 14.45
CA GLU A 324 -8.14 -2.52 15.20
C GLU A 324 -7.93 -4.01 15.49
N GLN A 325 -7.11 -4.70 14.69
CA GLN A 325 -6.81 -6.13 14.83
C GLN A 325 -5.40 -6.42 15.35
N ILE A 326 -4.61 -5.39 15.68
CA ILE A 326 -3.18 -5.52 16.03
C ILE A 326 -2.98 -5.25 17.53
N GLN A 327 -2.23 -6.12 18.20
CA GLN A 327 -1.86 -5.88 19.59
C GLN A 327 -0.76 -4.81 19.67
N ILE A 328 -0.91 -3.84 20.56
CA ILE A 328 0.08 -2.77 20.80
C ILE A 328 0.35 -2.68 22.30
N SER A 329 1.51 -3.17 22.74
CA SER A 329 1.87 -3.20 24.17
C SER A 329 2.48 -1.87 24.65
N ASP A 330 3.25 -1.18 23.81
CA ASP A 330 3.89 0.10 24.15
C ASP A 330 2.87 1.28 24.10
N PRO A 331 2.69 2.04 25.20
CA PRO A 331 1.76 3.17 25.24
C PRO A 331 2.10 4.33 24.29
N THR A 332 3.37 4.60 24.03
CA THR A 332 3.84 5.67 23.13
C THR A 332 3.53 5.32 21.68
N VAL A 333 3.79 4.06 21.33
CA VAL A 333 3.41 3.50 20.02
C VAL A 333 1.90 3.55 19.85
N ARG A 334 1.15 3.17 20.89
CA ARG A 334 -0.33 3.22 20.86
C ARG A 334 -0.86 4.64 20.63
N GLU A 335 -0.28 5.66 21.25
CA GLU A 335 -0.72 7.05 21.01
C GLU A 335 -0.41 7.50 19.58
N THR A 336 0.76 7.14 19.05
CA THR A 336 1.12 7.43 17.66
C THR A 336 0.12 6.80 16.68
N VAL A 337 -0.22 5.52 16.91
CA VAL A 337 -1.22 4.80 16.13
C VAL A 337 -2.60 5.42 16.27
N ARG A 338 -3.03 5.79 17.49
CA ARG A 338 -4.34 6.44 17.71
C ARG A 338 -4.53 7.69 16.86
N GLN A 339 -3.45 8.43 16.61
CA GLN A 339 -3.49 9.65 15.82
C GLN A 339 -3.35 9.41 14.32
N ARG A 340 -2.66 8.35 13.89
CA ARG A 340 -2.19 8.18 12.50
C ARG A 340 -2.37 6.76 11.93
N GLY A 341 -3.14 5.89 12.57
CA GLY A 341 -3.26 4.47 12.27
C GLY A 341 -3.39 4.13 10.78
N PRO A 342 -4.41 4.67 10.07
CA PRO A 342 -4.59 4.41 8.64
C PRO A 342 -3.37 4.77 7.77
N ALA A 343 -2.52 5.70 8.21
CA ALA A 343 -1.35 6.14 7.45
C ALA A 343 -0.25 5.07 7.36
N PHE A 344 -0.21 4.09 8.27
CA PHE A 344 0.79 3.02 8.27
C PHE A 344 0.38 1.79 7.46
N VAL A 345 -0.78 1.79 6.80
CA VAL A 345 -1.34 0.58 6.14
C VAL A 345 -0.38 -0.07 5.15
N LEU A 346 0.37 0.71 4.37
CA LEU A 346 1.36 0.17 3.44
C LEU A 346 2.57 -0.41 4.17
N ALA A 347 3.11 0.30 5.18
CA ALA A 347 4.19 -0.21 6.03
C ALA A 347 3.81 -1.51 6.74
N LEU A 348 2.56 -1.64 7.21
CA LEU A 348 2.03 -2.88 7.76
C LEU A 348 2.00 -4.02 6.73
N GLY A 349 1.48 -3.73 5.54
CA GLY A 349 1.48 -4.69 4.44
C GLY A 349 2.87 -5.18 4.06
N LEU A 350 3.85 -4.27 4.10
CA LEU A 350 5.28 -4.53 3.89
C LEU A 350 5.89 -5.42 4.96
N ALA A 351 5.62 -5.12 6.23
CA ALA A 351 6.10 -5.93 7.34
C ALA A 351 5.53 -7.35 7.30
N VAL A 352 4.22 -7.49 7.02
CA VAL A 352 3.57 -8.79 6.80
C VAL A 352 4.26 -9.57 5.68
N GLY A 353 4.56 -8.90 4.57
CA GLY A 353 5.16 -9.55 3.40
C GLY A 353 6.57 -10.11 3.63
N GLY A 354 7.28 -9.78 4.71
CA GLY A 354 8.56 -10.43 5.03
C GLY A 354 8.44 -11.66 5.91
N TYR A 355 7.28 -11.94 6.51
CA TYR A 355 6.98 -13.20 7.22
C TYR A 355 6.61 -14.34 6.25
N ASP A 356 6.98 -14.18 4.99
CA ASP A 356 6.40 -14.85 3.84
C ASP A 356 7.52 -15.46 2.96
N GLN A 357 8.47 -16.16 3.59
CA GLN A 357 9.64 -16.77 2.91
C GLN A 357 9.56 -18.31 2.87
N GLY A 358 9.30 -18.86 1.67
CA GLY A 358 8.84 -20.23 1.38
C GLY A 358 8.49 -20.47 -0.10
#